data_AF-A0A1G0H8J7-F1
#
_entry.id   AF-A0A1G0H8J7-F1
#
_cell.length_a   1.000
_cell.length_b   1.000
_cell.length_c   1.000
_cell.angle_alpha   90.00
_cell.angle_beta   90.00
_cell.angle_gamma   90.00
#
_symmetry.space_group_name_H-M   'P 1'
#
loop_
_entity.id
_entity.type
_entity.pdbx_description
1 polymer ?
#
loop_
_entity_poly.entity_id
_entity_poly.type
_entity_poly.pdbx_seq_one_letter_code
_entity_poly.pdbx_strand_id
1 'polypeptide(L)' 'MALFTVRTINLSELAVAMIARTEISSRYKRLQRFFRHFRIDYNVIAKFIFNLFFSGKKVYLTIDRTNWF' A
#
# COMPACT_ATOMS: atom_id res chain seq x y z
N MET A 1 -10.53 7.47 -1.30
CA MET A 1 -10.12 6.28 -0.50
C MET A 1 -10.94 5.04 -0.82
N ALA A 2 -12.28 5.12 -0.89
CA ALA A 2 -13.12 3.96 -1.22
C ALA A 2 -12.68 3.21 -2.50
N LEU A 3 -12.31 3.92 -3.57
CA LEU A 3 -11.86 3.31 -4.84
C LEU A 3 -10.68 2.33 -4.70
N PHE A 4 -9.78 2.56 -3.74
CA PHE A 4 -8.64 1.67 -3.44
C PHE A 4 -9.03 0.51 -2.53
N THR A 5 -10.10 0.67 -1.73
CA THR A 5 -10.60 -0.35 -0.79
C THR A 5 -11.48 -1.40 -1.47
N VAL A 6 -12.22 -1.04 -2.53
CA VAL A 6 -13.11 -1.97 -3.26
C VAL A 6 -12.43 -2.72 -4.42
N ARG A 7 -11.19 -2.40 -4.77
CA ARG A 7 -10.53 -2.99 -5.95
C ARG A 7 -9.19 -3.63 -5.58
N THR A 8 -9.00 -4.88 -5.97
CA THR A 8 -7.70 -5.54 -5.93
C THR A 8 -6.79 -4.89 -6.95
N ILE A 9 -5.80 -4.11 -6.50
CA ILE A 9 -4.84 -3.46 -7.39
C ILE A 9 -3.54 -4.25 -7.41
N ASN A 10 -3.08 -4.62 -8.60
CA ASN A 10 -1.80 -5.30 -8.81
C ASN A 10 -0.74 -4.34 -9.41
N LEU A 11 0.52 -4.78 -9.47
CA LEU A 11 1.61 -3.95 -10.00
C LEU A 11 1.44 -3.61 -11.49
N SER A 12 0.74 -4.42 -12.28
CA SER A 12 0.48 -4.15 -13.69
C SER A 12 -0.51 -3.01 -13.86
N GLU A 13 -1.60 -3.01 -13.09
CA GLU A 13 -2.57 -1.91 -13.06
C GLU A 13 -1.93 -0.61 -12.57
N LEU A 14 -1.11 -0.69 -11.52
CA LEU A 14 -0.36 0.45 -11.03
C LEU A 14 0.63 0.96 -12.11
N ALA A 15 1.29 0.05 -12.83
CA ALA A 15 2.19 0.37 -13.93
C ALA A 15 1.48 1.01 -15.13
N VAL A 16 0.16 0.89 -15.29
CA VAL A 16 -0.64 1.62 -16.31
C VAL A 16 -1.04 2.99 -15.78
N ALA A 17 -1.42 3.09 -14.51
CA ALA A 17 -1.96 4.32 -13.91
C ALA A 17 -0.92 5.43 -13.61
N MET A 18 0.38 5.12 -13.49
CA MET A 18 1.41 6.16 -13.32
C MET A 18 1.41 7.18 -14.47
N ILE A 19 1.70 8.44 -14.18
CA ILE A 19 1.89 9.46 -15.23
C ILE A 19 3.39 9.52 -15.52
N ALA A 20 3.83 8.91 -16.62
CA ALA A 20 5.22 8.93 -17.05
C ALA A 20 5.34 8.70 -18.57
N ARG A 21 6.30 9.38 -19.21
CA ARG A 21 6.65 9.23 -20.65
C ARG A 21 7.42 7.93 -20.98
N THR A 22 7.53 7.02 -20.03
CA THR A 22 8.33 5.78 -20.17
C THR A 22 7.42 4.59 -20.42
N GLU A 23 7.95 3.58 -21.11
CA GLU A 23 7.24 2.33 -21.38
C GLU A 23 6.62 1.72 -20.12
N ILE A 24 5.41 1.16 -20.27
CA ILE A 24 4.68 0.50 -19.18
C ILE A 24 5.52 -0.65 -18.59
N SER A 25 6.25 -1.38 -19.43
CA SER A 25 7.18 -2.44 -19.00
C SER A 25 8.32 -1.92 -18.14
N SER A 26 8.85 -0.73 -18.45
CA SER A 26 9.88 -0.06 -17.65
C SER A 26 9.33 0.36 -16.28
N ARG A 27 8.10 0.89 -16.26
CA ARG A 27 7.39 1.28 -15.04
C ARG A 27 7.08 0.08 -14.14
N TYR A 28 6.65 -1.03 -14.72
CA TYR A 28 6.44 -2.29 -14.00
C TYR A 28 7.73 -2.79 -13.33
N LYS A 29 8.84 -2.84 -14.09
CA LYS A 29 10.16 -3.20 -13.53
C LYS A 29 10.61 -2.24 -12.42
N ARG A 30 10.30 -0.94 -12.54
CA ARG A 30 10.59 0.06 -11.50
C ARG A 30 9.79 -0.21 -10.23
N LEU A 31 8.51 -0.55 -10.33
CA LEU A 31 7.69 -0.95 -9.18
C LEU A 31 8.23 -2.23 -8.53
N GLN A 32 8.59 -3.25 -9.31
CA GLN A 32 9.23 -4.46 -8.78
C GLN A 32 10.54 -4.16 -8.04
N ARG A 33 11.41 -3.32 -8.62
CA ARG A 33 12.65 -2.89 -7.95
C ARG A 33 12.39 -2.10 -6.69
N PHE A 34 11.38 -1.23 -6.70
CA PHE A 34 10.97 -0.48 -5.51
C PHE A 34 10.59 -1.45 -4.39
N PHE A 35 9.61 -2.33 -4.60
CA PHE A 35 9.18 -3.27 -3.55
C PHE A 35 10.22 -4.31 -3.16
N ARG A 36 11.20 -4.61 -4.02
CA ARG A 36 12.32 -5.50 -3.68
C ARG A 36 13.33 -4.87 -2.72
N HIS A 37 13.66 -3.59 -2.91
CA HIS A 37 14.77 -2.94 -2.19
C HIS A 37 14.31 -1.94 -1.14
N PHE A 38 13.12 -1.37 -1.32
CA PHE A 38 12.55 -0.44 -0.37
C PHE A 38 12.01 -1.22 0.83
N ARG A 39 12.67 -1.06 1.98
CA ARG A 39 12.15 -1.55 3.25
C ARG A 39 11.04 -0.64 3.73
N ILE A 40 9.86 -1.22 3.87
CA ILE A 40 8.70 -0.56 4.43
C ILE A 40 8.76 -0.72 5.96
N ASP A 41 8.87 0.39 6.69
CA ASP A 41 8.71 0.38 8.15
C ASP A 41 7.22 0.35 8.50
N TYR A 42 6.75 -0.82 8.91
CA TYR A 42 5.36 -1.03 9.30
C TYR A 42 4.93 -0.18 10.50
N ASN A 43 5.85 0.23 11.38
CA ASN A 43 5.51 1.13 12.50
C ASN A 43 5.15 2.53 12.00
N VAL A 44 5.88 3.03 10.98
CA VAL A 44 5.58 4.32 10.37
C VAL A 44 4.24 4.27 9.65
N ILE A 45 3.98 3.21 8.88
CA ILE A 45 2.69 3.02 8.21
C ILE A 45 1.55 2.90 9.22
N ALA A 46 1.71 2.10 10.27
CA ALA A 46 0.68 1.92 11.30
C ALA A 46 0.34 3.25 11.97
N LYS A 47 1.35 4.05 12.36
CA LYS A 47 1.14 5.39 12.93
C LYS A 47 0.44 6.34 11.95
N PHE A 48 0.83 6.33 10.68
CA PHE A 48 0.19 7.14 9.65
C PHE A 48 -1.29 6.79 9.47
N ILE A 49 -1.62 5.51 9.31
CA ILE A 49 -3.00 5.03 9.18
C ILE A 49 -3.80 5.38 10.44
N PHE A 50 -3.22 5.16 11.63
CA PHE A 50 -3.88 5.48 12.89
C PHE A 50 -4.22 6.97 12.99
N ASN A 51 -3.27 7.84 12.67
CA ASN A 51 -3.46 9.28 12.69
C ASN A 51 -4.50 9.74 11.65
N LEU A 52 -4.55 9.10 10.48
CA LEU A 52 -5.48 9.47 9.41
C LEU A 52 -6.95 9.21 9.77
N PHE A 53 -7.25 8.13 10.49
CA PHE A 53 -8.63 7.68 10.72
C PHE A 53 -9.09 7.78 12.18
N PHE A 54 -8.19 7.61 13.13
CA PHE A 54 -8.51 7.34 14.53
C PHE A 54 -7.98 8.40 15.52
N SER A 55 -7.25 9.41 15.05
CA SER A 55 -6.74 10.49 15.91
C SER A 55 -7.85 11.17 16.72
N GLY A 56 -7.66 11.27 18.03
CA GLY A 56 -8.59 11.93 18.96
C GLY A 56 -9.88 11.15 19.27
N LYS A 57 -10.01 9.90 18.82
CA LYS A 57 -11.22 9.08 19.01
C LYS A 57 -10.96 7.96 20.03
N LYS A 58 -12.01 7.56 20.75
CA LYS A 58 -12.00 6.28 21.48
C LYS A 58 -11.98 5.16 20.44
N VAL A 59 -11.09 4.19 20.63
CA VAL A 59 -10.92 3.05 19.72
C VAL A 59 -11.12 1.74 20.48
N TYR A 60 -11.65 0.75 19.79
CA TYR A 60 -11.68 -0.63 20.26
C TYR A 60 -10.55 -1.38 19.58
N LEU A 61 -9.73 -2.08 20.37
CA LEU A 61 -8.67 -2.94 19.87
C LEU A 61 -9.21 -4.36 19.73
N THR A 62 -9.30 -4.82 18.48
CA THR A 62 -9.63 -6.21 18.14
C THR A 62 -8.38 -6.88 17.60
N ILE A 63 -8.05 -8.06 18.12
CA ILE A 63 -6.88 -8.84 17.72
C ILE A 63 -7.38 -10.20 17.24
N ASP A 64 -7.04 -10.55 16.02
CA ASP A 64 -7.30 -11.86 15.43
C ASP A 64 -5.99 -12.45 14.90
N ARG A 65 -5.86 -13.77 14.89
CA ARG A 65 -4.65 -14.44 14.41
C ARG A 65 -4.77 -14.75 12.93
N THR A 66 -4.05 -14.00 12.10
CA THR A 66 -3.86 -14.35 10.69
C THR A 66 -2.62 -15.21 10.51
N ASN A 67 -2.76 -16.31 9.78
CA ASN A 67 -1.65 -17.18 9.45
C ASN A 67 -1.17 -16.90 8.01
N TRP A 68 0.14 -16.71 7.84
CA TRP A 68 0.74 -16.28 6.57
C TRP A 68 1.74 -17.31 6.00
N PHE A 69 1.63 -18.58 6.42
CA PHE A 69 2.45 -19.68 5.87
C PHE A 69 2.12 -19.97 4.40
#